data_AF-W1Y2C0-F1
#
_entry.id   AF-W1Y2C0-F1
#
_cell.length_a   1.000
_cell.length_b   1.000
_cell.length_c   1.000
_cell.angle_alpha   90.00
_cell.angle_beta   90.00
_cell.angle_gamma   90.00
#
_symmetry.space_group_name_H-M   'P 1'
#
loop_
_entity.id
_entity.type
_entity.pdbx_description
1 polymer ?
#
loop_
_entity_poly.entity_id
_entity_poly.type
_entity_poly.pdbx_seq_one_letter_code
_entity_poly.pdbx_strand_id
1 'polypeptide(L)'
;ELEQRGGAYYSDAACEVINAIYNDKQAEHYVNIPHHGHIDNIPADWAVEMTCTLGRDGATPHPRITHFDDKVMGLIHTIKGFEIAASNA
;
A
#
# COMPACT_ATOMS: atom_id res chain seq x y z
N GLU A 1 25.50 -5.60 5.07
CA GLU A 1 25.12 -5.30 6.47
C GLU A 1 23.60 -5.16 6.70
N LEU A 2 22.82 -4.56 5.78
CA LEU A 2 21.35 -4.49 5.91
C LEU A 2 20.63 -5.84 5.65
N GLU A 3 21.24 -6.72 4.86
CA GLU A 3 20.64 -8.03 4.52
C GLU A 3 20.41 -8.93 5.73
N GLN A 4 21.26 -8.82 6.76
CA GLN A 4 21.18 -9.63 7.97
C GLN A 4 20.17 -9.09 9.00
N ARG A 5 19.52 -7.94 8.72
CA ARG A 5 18.57 -7.27 9.63
C ARG A 5 17.13 -7.31 9.11
N GLY A 6 16.85 -8.13 8.09
CA GLY A 6 15.51 -8.28 7.52
C GLY A 6 15.04 -7.13 6.62
N GLY A 7 15.92 -6.16 6.32
CA GLY A 7 15.65 -4.99 5.46
C GLY A 7 16.38 -5.01 4.12
N ALA A 8 16.88 -6.18 3.71
CA ALA A 8 17.76 -6.38 2.55
C ALA A 8 17.26 -5.68 1.28
N TYR A 9 15.95 -5.77 1.01
CA TYR A 9 15.36 -5.40 -0.28
C TYR A 9 14.61 -4.06 -0.26
N TYR A 10 14.66 -3.33 0.86
CA TYR A 10 13.96 -2.05 0.95
C TYR A 10 14.54 -0.99 0.00
N SER A 11 15.87 -0.97 -0.15
CA SER A 11 16.54 -0.08 -1.10
C SER A 11 16.14 -0.38 -2.54
N ASP A 12 15.98 -1.65 -2.90
CA ASP A 12 15.61 -2.05 -4.25
C ASP A 12 14.15 -1.68 -4.54
N ALA A 13 13.25 -1.94 -3.59
CA ALA A 13 11.86 -1.51 -3.69
C ALA A 13 11.73 0.02 -3.83
N ALA A 14 12.47 0.78 -3.03
CA ALA A 14 12.46 2.24 -3.09
C ALA A 14 13.01 2.76 -4.44
N CYS A 15 14.15 2.23 -4.88
CA CYS A 15 14.74 2.59 -6.17
C CYS A 15 13.80 2.28 -7.34
N GLU A 16 13.15 1.11 -7.34
CA GLU A 16 12.23 0.76 -8.42
C GLU A 16 10.94 1.58 -8.40
N VAL A 17 10.39 1.93 -7.23
CA VAL A 17 9.24 2.85 -7.14
C VAL A 17 9.59 4.22 -7.74
N ILE A 18 10.75 4.79 -7.36
CA ILE A 18 11.23 6.07 -7.91
C ILE A 18 11.43 5.96 -9.43
N ASN A 19 12.04 4.87 -9.87
CA ASN A 19 12.31 4.59 -11.28
C ASN A 19 11.00 4.45 -12.08
N ALA A 20 9.99 3.77 -11.54
CA ALA A 20 8.69 3.59 -12.16
C ALA A 20 7.93 4.90 -12.31
N ILE A 21 7.95 5.76 -11.28
CA ILE A 21 7.31 7.07 -11.33
C ILE A 21 8.04 7.98 -12.32
N TYR A 22 9.36 8.10 -12.20
CA TYR A 22 10.15 9.03 -13.02
C TYR A 22 10.15 8.65 -14.51
N ASN A 23 10.30 7.37 -14.82
CA ASN A 23 10.36 6.87 -16.19
C ASN A 23 9.01 6.37 -16.72
N ASP A 24 7.92 6.59 -15.98
CA ASP A 24 6.57 6.22 -16.40
C ASP A 24 6.46 4.74 -16.81
N LYS A 25 7.06 3.85 -16.02
CA LYS A 25 7.21 2.43 -16.41
C LYS A 25 5.89 1.67 -16.48
N GLN A 26 4.83 2.20 -15.85
CA GLN A 26 3.55 1.51 -15.70
C GLN A 26 3.74 0.11 -15.05
N ALA A 27 4.59 0.05 -14.03
CA ALA A 27 5.00 -1.18 -13.37
C ALA A 27 4.12 -1.48 -12.14
N GLU A 28 3.87 -2.76 -11.85
CA GLU A 28 3.15 -3.16 -10.64
C GLU A 28 4.08 -3.12 -9.42
N HIS A 29 3.66 -2.41 -8.37
CA HIS A 29 4.31 -2.44 -7.05
C HIS A 29 3.28 -2.54 -5.93
N TYR A 30 3.66 -3.15 -4.81
CA TYR A 30 2.91 -3.10 -3.57
C TYR A 30 3.32 -1.83 -2.82
N VAL A 31 2.38 -0.91 -2.62
CA VAL A 31 2.64 0.40 -1.99
C VAL A 31 1.51 0.79 -1.07
N ASN A 32 1.82 1.61 -0.07
CA ASN A 32 0.84 2.22 0.82
C ASN A 32 0.24 3.45 0.15
N ILE A 33 -1.08 3.46 -0.03
CA ILE A 33 -1.83 4.57 -0.62
C ILE A 33 -3.11 4.86 0.17
N PRO A 34 -3.60 6.12 0.17
CA PRO A 34 -5.00 6.36 0.47
C PRO A 34 -5.85 5.76 -0.66
N HIS A 35 -6.70 4.79 -0.36
CA HIS A 35 -7.40 4.04 -1.41
C HIS A 35 -8.63 4.78 -1.97
N HIS A 36 -9.10 5.84 -1.32
CA HIS A 36 -10.20 6.70 -1.79
C HIS A 36 -11.45 5.92 -2.21
N GLY A 37 -11.82 4.89 -1.46
CA GLY A 37 -12.99 4.05 -1.73
C GLY A 37 -12.79 2.95 -2.79
N HIS A 38 -11.55 2.69 -3.24
CA HIS A 38 -11.26 1.54 -4.12
C HIS A 38 -11.65 0.20 -3.49
N ILE A 39 -11.48 0.07 -2.17
CA ILE A 39 -12.02 -1.03 -1.38
C ILE A 39 -13.36 -0.61 -0.79
N ASP A 40 -14.41 -1.37 -1.05
CA ASP A 40 -15.81 -1.00 -0.76
C ASP A 40 -16.27 -1.34 0.68
N ASN A 41 -15.54 -2.21 1.39
CA ASN A 41 -15.91 -2.68 2.73
C ASN A 41 -15.06 -2.10 3.87
N ILE A 42 -14.29 -1.02 3.59
CA ILE A 42 -13.59 -0.21 4.60
C ILE A 42 -13.78 1.30 4.35
N PRO A 43 -13.58 2.17 5.35
CA PRO A 43 -13.68 3.63 5.18
C PRO A 43 -12.71 4.19 4.12
N ALA A 44 -13.22 5.04 3.23
CA ALA A 44 -12.50 5.54 2.05
C ALA A 44 -11.26 6.41 2.35
N ASP A 45 -11.16 6.94 3.57
CA ASP A 45 -10.07 7.79 4.06
C ASP A 45 -8.90 6.98 4.64
N TRP A 46 -9.02 5.64 4.70
CA TRP A 46 -7.94 4.80 5.21
C TRP A 46 -6.81 4.64 4.19
N ALA A 47 -5.58 4.53 4.71
CA ALA A 47 -4.43 4.07 3.93
C ALA A 47 -4.35 2.54 3.96
N VAL A 48 -4.04 1.93 2.81
CA VAL A 48 -3.85 0.49 2.64
C VAL A 48 -2.58 0.20 1.85
N GLU A 49 -1.94 -0.93 2.13
CA GLU A 49 -0.91 -1.49 1.27
C GLU A 49 -1.56 -2.42 0.25
N MET A 50 -1.46 -2.10 -1.03
CA MET A 50 -2.00 -2.94 -2.09
C MET A 50 -1.21 -2.82 -3.40
N THR A 51 -1.45 -3.76 -4.32
CA THR A 51 -0.89 -3.69 -5.66
C THR A 51 -1.42 -2.48 -6.39
N CYS A 52 -0.51 -1.65 -6.89
CA CYS A 52 -0.80 -0.48 -7.71
C CYS A 52 0.03 -0.54 -8.99
N THR A 53 -0.48 0.05 -10.06
CA THR A 53 0.30 0.41 -11.24
C THR A 53 0.95 1.77 -10.98
N LEU A 54 2.28 1.83 -11.04
CA LEU A 54 3.06 3.05 -10.84
C LEU A 54 3.55 3.60 -12.17
N GLY A 55 3.27 4.87 -12.39
CA GLY A 55 3.76 5.65 -13.52
C GLY A 55 3.91 7.12 -13.16
N ARG A 56 3.95 7.98 -14.18
CA ARG A 56 4.20 9.42 -14.00
C ARG A 56 3.19 10.11 -13.10
N ASP A 57 1.93 9.64 -13.12
CA ASP A 57 0.83 10.18 -12.32
C ASP A 57 0.80 9.59 -10.88
N GLY A 58 1.81 8.82 -10.50
CA GLY A 58 1.90 8.16 -9.20
C GLY A 58 1.31 6.76 -9.21
N ALA A 59 0.78 6.35 -8.07
CA ALA A 59 0.24 5.00 -7.86
C ALA A 59 -1.27 4.96 -8.13
N THR A 60 -1.70 4.07 -9.03
CA THR A 60 -3.10 3.77 -9.29
C THR A 60 -3.43 2.37 -8.78
N PRO A 61 -4.40 2.19 -7.85
CA PRO A 61 -4.71 0.86 -7.32
C PRO A 61 -5.17 -0.11 -8.42
N HIS A 62 -4.64 -1.33 -8.39
CA HIS A 62 -4.93 -2.35 -9.38
C HIS A 62 -6.36 -2.91 -9.18
N PRO A 63 -7.17 -3.08 -10.25
CA PRO A 63 -8.58 -3.49 -10.16
C PRO A 63 -8.85 -4.93 -9.69
N ARG A 64 -7.82 -5.65 -9.23
CA ARG A 64 -7.92 -7.08 -8.88
C ARG A 64 -8.59 -7.28 -7.53
N ILE A 65 -8.45 -6.32 -6.63
CA ILE A 65 -8.98 -6.38 -5.27
C ILE A 65 -9.76 -5.09 -5.01
N THR A 66 -11.07 -5.20 -4.91
CA THR A 66 -11.98 -4.09 -4.59
C THR A 66 -12.81 -4.34 -3.33
N HIS A 67 -12.61 -5.51 -2.70
CA HIS A 67 -13.31 -5.97 -1.51
C HIS A 67 -12.39 -6.94 -0.76
N PHE A 68 -12.20 -6.75 0.55
CA PHE A 68 -11.44 -7.71 1.36
C PHE A 68 -12.31 -8.88 1.80
N ASP A 69 -11.74 -10.08 1.98
CA ASP A 69 -12.49 -11.23 2.51
C ASP A 69 -13.00 -10.90 3.93
N ASP A 70 -14.30 -11.06 4.16
CA ASP A 70 -14.94 -10.79 5.46
C ASP A 70 -14.25 -11.49 6.63
N LYS A 71 -13.60 -12.64 6.39
CA LYS A 71 -12.87 -13.40 7.42
C LYS A 71 -11.68 -12.63 8.00
N VAL A 72 -11.09 -11.68 7.27
CA VAL A 72 -9.91 -10.90 7.75
C VAL A 72 -10.29 -9.53 8.32
N MET A 73 -11.56 -9.13 8.23
CA MET A 73 -12.00 -7.77 8.60
C MET A 73 -11.75 -7.44 10.07
N GLY A 74 -11.96 -8.41 10.97
CA GLY A 74 -11.66 -8.21 12.39
C GLY A 74 -10.20 -7.82 12.65
N LEU A 75 -9.26 -8.43 11.92
CA LEU A 75 -7.83 -8.14 12.05
C LEU A 75 -7.49 -6.74 11.50
N ILE A 76 -8.00 -6.42 10.31
CA ILE A 76 -7.78 -5.12 9.65
C ILE A 76 -8.26 -3.98 10.55
N HIS A 77 -9.49 -4.06 11.07
CA HIS A 77 -10.05 -3.03 11.93
C HIS A 77 -9.29 -2.90 13.26
N THR A 78 -8.84 -4.02 13.85
CA THR A 78 -8.10 -3.98 15.12
C THR A 78 -6.76 -3.26 14.96
N ILE A 79 -5.99 -3.58 13.92
CA ILE A 79 -4.70 -2.95 13.66
C ILE A 79 -4.89 -1.49 13.26
N LYS A 80 -5.83 -1.19 12.36
CA LYS A 80 -6.09 0.19 11.93
C LYS A 80 -6.56 1.07 13.09
N GLY A 81 -7.39 0.54 13.99
CA GLY A 81 -7.79 1.24 15.21
C GLY A 81 -6.60 1.60 16.09
N PHE A 82 -5.64 0.69 16.25
CA PHE A 82 -4.37 0.97 16.92
C PHE A 82 -3.54 2.03 16.19
N GLU A 83 -3.37 1.93 14.87
CA GLU A 83 -2.62 2.90 14.07
C GLU A 83 -3.18 4.32 14.22
N ILE A 84 -4.50 4.48 14.14
CA ILE A 84 -5.17 5.78 14.29
C ILE A 84 -4.99 6.32 15.71
N ALA A 85 -5.20 5.49 16.73
CA ALA A 85 -5.04 5.91 18.12
C ALA A 85 -3.60 6.33 18.41
N ALA A 86 -2.61 5.59 17.91
CA ALA A 86 -1.20 5.90 18.05
C ALA A 86 -0.80 7.17 17.27
N SER A 87 -1.37 7.41 16.09
CA SER A 87 -1.09 8.62 15.30
C SER A 87 -1.67 9.90 15.91
N ASN A 88 -2.68 9.80 16.77
CA ASN A 88 -3.33 10.93 17.44
C ASN A 88 -2.77 11.21 18.85
N ALA A 89 -1.85 10.38 19.34
CA ALA A 89 -1.20 10.53 20.63
C ALA A 89 0.00 11.47 20.56
#